data_AF-A0A238BVL2-F1
#
_entry.id   AF-A0A238BVL2-F1
#
_cell.length_a   1.000
_cell.length_b   1.000
_cell.length_c   1.000
_cell.angle_alpha   90.00
_cell.angle_beta   90.00
_cell.angle_gamma   90.00
#
_symmetry.space_group_name_H-M   'P 1'
#
loop_
_entity.id
_entity.type
_entity.pdbx_description
1 polymer ?
#
loop_
_entity_poly.entity_id
_entity_poly.type
_entity_poly.pdbx_seq_one_letter_code
_entity_poly.pdbx_strand_id
1 'polypeptide(L)'
;MKNTARKMKKELPCCKCKEYDVWRVKLRDCGHFVCIECILAHLKYWIREEEKARIKCPKRTCPKRIHENDIDAVLDPDNDDLEIFLKRSQREYLLHEHRKHSIYYAFGGEMRKCPLCKALYTEYVGCNFVQCVNVRCMQRFCWICNEPTESLQHFAGRECKLGWDDLFKICFILKFLAFTEGCLLLIFVPAVSTTLFYFGPLFVLIALPYQVLLLIRDCMRRMGKSPLTVTITAVLLYPIIMLASVPFAVGSLLFFIPMSTAYFAIAIIKCIPAFSKACDVLYLISMAAGCFGLDQWRTVLQENYEANLSSSTLHFYCDDGQTFISVRIVLETSL
;
A
#
# COMPACT_ATOMS: atom_id res chain seq x y z
N MET A 1 -64.28 37.68 -6.24
CA MET A 1 -63.34 36.61 -5.83
C MET A 1 -62.09 36.75 -6.69
N LYS A 2 -60.92 36.90 -6.06
CA LYS A 2 -59.66 37.32 -6.71
C LYS A 2 -59.03 36.16 -7.49
N ASN A 3 -58.85 36.37 -8.79
CA ASN A 3 -58.01 35.57 -9.67
C ASN A 3 -56.59 35.48 -9.10
N THR A 4 -56.22 34.31 -8.59
CA THR A 4 -54.85 34.01 -8.19
C THR A 4 -54.07 33.61 -9.43
N ALA A 5 -53.60 34.61 -10.17
CA ALA A 5 -52.58 34.43 -11.20
C ALA A 5 -51.31 33.90 -10.51
N ARG A 6 -51.10 32.60 -10.63
CA ARG A 6 -49.90 31.89 -10.15
C ARG A 6 -48.71 32.46 -10.92
N LYS A 7 -47.98 33.39 -10.30
CA LYS A 7 -46.73 33.99 -10.83
C LYS A 7 -45.81 32.84 -11.28
N MET A 8 -45.68 32.62 -12.60
CA MET A 8 -44.69 31.70 -13.16
C MET A 8 -43.32 32.14 -12.63
N LYS A 9 -42.59 31.22 -11.99
CA LYS A 9 -41.21 31.46 -11.53
C LYS A 9 -40.42 31.98 -12.73
N LYS A 10 -39.83 33.18 -12.60
CA LYS A 10 -38.89 33.70 -13.61
C LYS A 10 -37.81 32.64 -13.85
N GLU A 11 -37.80 32.09 -15.05
CA GLU A 11 -36.79 31.15 -15.48
C GLU A 11 -35.43 31.88 -15.51
N LEU A 12 -34.44 31.34 -14.79
CA LEU A 12 -33.11 31.95 -14.74
C LEU A 12 -32.32 31.58 -16.01
N PRO A 13 -31.69 32.54 -16.70
CA PRO A 13 -30.99 32.27 -17.94
C PRO A 13 -29.70 31.47 -17.69
N CYS A 14 -29.18 30.85 -18.75
CA CYS A 14 -27.86 30.25 -18.72
C CYS A 14 -26.81 31.27 -18.26
N CYS A 15 -25.96 30.92 -17.30
CA CYS A 15 -24.98 31.85 -16.76
C CYS A 15 -23.91 32.26 -17.78
N LYS A 16 -23.69 31.45 -18.83
CA LYS A 16 -22.69 31.64 -19.90
C LYS A 16 -23.26 32.39 -21.12
N CYS A 17 -24.25 31.82 -21.83
CA CYS A 17 -24.81 32.41 -23.05
C CYS A 17 -25.99 33.37 -22.83
N LYS A 18 -26.56 33.42 -21.62
CA LYS A 18 -27.74 34.24 -21.26
C LYS A 18 -29.06 33.85 -21.93
N GLU A 19 -29.11 32.74 -22.67
CA GLU A 19 -30.35 32.20 -23.24
C GLU A 19 -31.31 31.65 -22.18
N TYR A 20 -32.62 31.78 -22.46
CA TYR A 20 -33.70 31.36 -21.56
C TYR A 20 -34.39 30.07 -22.02
N ASP A 21 -34.62 29.90 -23.32
CA ASP A 21 -35.37 28.76 -23.89
C ASP A 21 -34.42 27.64 -24.36
N VAL A 22 -33.72 27.04 -23.41
CA VAL A 22 -32.73 25.99 -23.67
C VAL A 22 -32.82 24.92 -22.59
N TRP A 23 -32.32 23.71 -22.88
CA TRP A 23 -32.16 22.67 -21.88
C TRP A 23 -31.05 23.08 -20.90
N ARG A 24 -31.30 22.98 -19.59
CA ARG A 24 -30.42 23.51 -18.55
C ARG A 24 -30.19 22.50 -17.44
N VAL A 25 -28.98 22.52 -16.88
CA VAL A 25 -28.65 21.87 -15.62
C VAL A 25 -28.44 22.94 -14.54
N LYS A 26 -28.90 22.64 -13.32
CA LYS A 26 -28.59 23.43 -12.13
C LYS A 26 -27.42 22.78 -11.41
N LEU A 27 -26.28 23.47 -11.38
CA LEU A 27 -25.09 22.98 -10.66
C LEU A 27 -25.37 22.92 -9.15
N ARG A 28 -25.08 21.79 -8.51
CA ARG A 28 -25.45 21.53 -7.11
C ARG A 28 -24.73 22.48 -6.14
N ASP A 29 -23.42 22.63 -6.31
CA ASP A 29 -22.56 23.35 -5.35
C ASP A 29 -22.72 24.87 -5.37
N CYS A 30 -23.15 25.43 -6.51
CA CYS A 30 -23.24 26.89 -6.68
C CYS A 30 -24.63 27.39 -7.11
N GLY A 31 -25.55 26.47 -7.43
CA GLY A 31 -26.92 26.80 -7.84
C GLY A 31 -27.05 27.49 -9.20
N HIS A 32 -25.95 27.70 -9.94
CA HIS A 32 -25.99 28.36 -11.24
C HIS A 32 -26.59 27.43 -12.31
N PHE A 33 -27.44 28.02 -13.16
CA PHE A 33 -28.01 27.34 -14.32
C PHE A 33 -27.10 27.48 -15.53
N VAL A 34 -26.84 26.38 -16.23
CA VAL A 34 -26.01 26.33 -17.44
C VAL A 34 -26.74 25.54 -18.51
N CYS A 35 -26.73 26.04 -19.74
CA CYS A 35 -27.29 25.33 -20.89
C CYS A 35 -26.46 24.06 -21.20
N ILE A 36 -27.09 22.99 -21.70
CA ILE A 36 -26.39 21.72 -21.99
C ILE A 36 -25.22 21.92 -22.97
N GLU A 37 -25.42 22.65 -24.06
CA GLU A 37 -24.34 22.97 -25.01
C GLU A 37 -23.17 23.72 -24.35
N CYS A 38 -23.51 24.69 -23.49
CA CYS A 38 -22.57 25.56 -22.81
C CYS A 38 -21.67 24.79 -21.85
N ILE A 39 -22.25 23.84 -21.11
CA ILE A 39 -21.52 23.00 -20.16
C ILE A 39 -20.71 21.95 -20.90
N LEU A 40 -21.25 21.32 -21.95
CA LEU A 40 -20.51 20.33 -22.75
C LEU A 40 -19.29 20.95 -23.44
N ALA A 41 -19.44 22.13 -24.05
CA ALA A 41 -18.32 22.85 -24.63
C ALA A 41 -17.26 23.25 -23.58
N HIS A 42 -17.71 23.62 -22.37
CA HIS A 42 -16.81 23.94 -21.26
C HIS A 42 -16.05 22.70 -20.77
N LEU A 43 -16.75 21.59 -20.54
CA LEU A 43 -16.15 20.32 -20.13
C LEU A 43 -15.18 19.81 -21.19
N LYS A 44 -15.57 19.82 -22.48
CA LYS A 44 -14.70 19.40 -23.59
C LYS A 44 -13.39 20.18 -23.63
N TYR A 45 -13.43 21.50 -23.49
CA TYR A 45 -12.22 22.33 -23.43
C TYR A 45 -11.33 21.95 -22.24
N TRP A 46 -11.89 21.90 -21.02
CA TRP A 46 -11.08 21.65 -19.83
C TRP A 46 -10.57 20.22 -19.71
N ILE A 47 -11.31 19.24 -20.21
CA ILE A 47 -10.91 17.82 -20.18
C ILE A 47 -9.90 17.54 -21.29
N ARG A 48 -10.17 17.98 -22.52
CA ARG A 48 -9.36 17.59 -23.69
C ARG A 48 -8.15 18.49 -23.94
N GLU A 49 -8.33 19.81 -23.85
CA GLU A 49 -7.30 20.77 -24.23
C GLU A 49 -6.39 21.13 -23.05
N GLU A 50 -6.97 21.20 -21.84
CA GLU A 50 -6.25 21.64 -20.63
C GLU A 50 -5.94 20.52 -19.64
N GLU A 51 -6.44 19.30 -19.89
CA GLU A 51 -6.25 18.10 -19.06
C GLU A 51 -6.52 18.33 -17.55
N LYS A 52 -7.53 19.15 -17.20
CA LYS A 52 -7.82 19.49 -15.81
C LYS A 52 -8.88 18.59 -15.19
N ALA A 53 -8.50 17.97 -14.08
CA ALA A 53 -9.42 17.25 -13.20
C ALA A 53 -10.44 18.15 -12.48
N ARG A 54 -10.01 19.34 -12.02
CA ARG A 54 -10.83 20.21 -11.17
C ARG A 54 -11.39 21.39 -11.96
N ILE A 55 -12.56 21.18 -12.56
CA ILE A 55 -13.20 22.14 -13.46
C ILE A 55 -14.07 23.12 -12.68
N LYS A 56 -13.84 24.43 -12.87
CA LYS A 56 -14.65 25.49 -12.26
C LYS A 56 -15.99 25.69 -12.97
N CYS A 57 -16.95 26.26 -12.25
CA CYS A 57 -18.22 26.72 -12.82
C CYS A 57 -17.98 27.61 -14.06
N PRO A 58 -18.78 27.49 -15.14
CA PRO A 58 -18.65 28.33 -16.33
C PRO A 58 -18.92 29.83 -16.08
N LYS A 59 -19.56 30.19 -14.97
CA LYS A 59 -19.73 31.60 -14.58
C LYS A 59 -18.39 32.17 -14.12
N ARG A 60 -17.86 33.15 -14.86
CA ARG A 60 -16.54 33.77 -14.63
C ARG A 60 -16.29 34.24 -13.19
N THR A 61 -17.32 34.74 -12.50
CA THR A 61 -17.21 35.25 -11.13
C THR A 61 -17.38 34.17 -10.05
N CYS A 62 -17.66 32.92 -10.42
CA CYS A 62 -17.90 31.85 -9.47
C CYS A 62 -16.62 31.03 -9.24
N PRO A 63 -16.10 30.96 -7.99
CA PRO A 63 -14.91 30.17 -7.69
C PRO A 63 -15.21 28.68 -7.47
N LYS A 64 -16.50 28.31 -7.36
CA LYS A 64 -16.94 26.94 -7.07
C LYS A 64 -16.63 26.00 -8.23
N ARG A 65 -16.26 24.77 -7.88
CA ARG A 65 -16.04 23.68 -8.83
C ARG A 65 -17.38 23.07 -9.22
N ILE A 66 -17.41 22.43 -10.38
CA ILE A 66 -18.53 21.58 -10.77
C ILE A 66 -18.41 20.29 -9.96
N HIS A 67 -19.52 19.82 -9.38
CA HIS A 67 -19.54 18.57 -8.63
C HIS A 67 -19.37 17.38 -9.58
N GLU A 68 -18.65 16.32 -9.17
CA GLU A 68 -18.37 15.16 -10.04
C GLU A 68 -19.66 14.52 -10.59
N ASN A 69 -20.65 14.28 -9.74
CA ASN A 69 -21.97 13.80 -10.18
C ASN A 69 -22.68 14.69 -11.22
N ASP A 70 -22.42 16.00 -11.25
CA ASP A 70 -22.99 16.88 -12.28
C ASP A 70 -22.26 16.70 -13.61
N ILE A 71 -20.96 16.38 -13.58
CA ILE A 71 -20.17 16.01 -14.76
C ILE A 71 -20.59 14.64 -15.28
N ASP A 72 -20.71 13.63 -14.38
CA ASP A 72 -21.19 12.29 -14.72
C ASP A 72 -22.59 12.37 -15.34
N ALA A 73 -23.51 13.15 -14.79
CA ALA A 73 -24.88 13.29 -15.33
C ALA A 73 -24.93 13.93 -16.73
N VAL A 74 -24.03 14.88 -17.01
CA VAL A 74 -23.98 15.58 -18.31
C VAL A 74 -23.22 14.77 -19.37
N LEU A 75 -22.34 13.86 -18.94
CA LEU A 75 -21.58 12.96 -19.81
C LEU A 75 -22.08 11.51 -19.75
N ASP A 76 -23.26 11.27 -19.18
CA ASP A 76 -23.84 9.94 -19.01
C ASP A 76 -24.06 9.31 -20.39
N PRO A 77 -23.40 8.18 -20.73
CA PRO A 77 -23.53 7.56 -22.05
C PRO A 77 -24.87 6.86 -22.27
N ASP A 78 -25.60 6.55 -21.20
CA ASP A 78 -26.87 5.81 -21.25
C ASP A 78 -28.08 6.75 -21.40
N ASN A 79 -27.87 8.06 -21.33
CA ASN A 79 -28.91 9.05 -21.52
C ASN A 79 -29.08 9.40 -23.01
N ASP A 80 -30.15 8.91 -23.64
CA ASP A 80 -30.43 9.13 -25.06
C ASP A 80 -30.80 10.59 -25.39
N ASP A 81 -31.38 11.35 -24.44
CA ASP A 81 -31.81 12.74 -24.67
C ASP A 81 -30.64 13.68 -24.98
N LEU A 82 -29.43 13.31 -24.56
CA LEU A 82 -28.21 14.09 -24.76
C LEU A 82 -27.54 13.83 -26.12
N GLU A 83 -28.00 12.84 -26.88
CA GLU A 83 -27.42 12.47 -28.18
C GLU A 83 -27.54 13.61 -29.21
N ILE A 84 -28.57 14.45 -29.07
CA ILE A 84 -28.77 15.65 -29.88
C ILE A 84 -27.65 16.69 -29.69
N PHE A 85 -26.98 16.70 -28.54
CA PHE A 85 -25.92 17.66 -28.21
C PHE A 85 -24.53 17.08 -28.39
N LEU A 86 -24.33 15.82 -27.98
CA LEU A 86 -23.02 15.16 -28.06
C LEU A 86 -23.20 13.65 -28.20
N LYS A 87 -22.54 13.07 -29.23
CA LYS A 87 -22.62 11.64 -29.52
C LYS A 87 -22.17 10.80 -28.33
N ARG A 88 -22.81 9.65 -28.12
CA ARG A 88 -22.48 8.68 -27.06
C ARG A 88 -20.98 8.38 -26.97
N SER A 89 -20.32 8.07 -28.10
CA SER A 89 -18.89 7.75 -28.11
C SER A 89 -18.00 8.89 -27.63
N GLN A 90 -18.41 10.15 -27.88
CA GLN A 90 -17.69 11.32 -27.40
C GLN A 90 -17.92 11.55 -25.90
N ARG A 91 -19.13 11.26 -25.40
CA ARG A 91 -19.46 11.30 -23.96
C ARG A 91 -18.66 10.26 -23.18
N GLU A 92 -18.65 9.01 -23.64
CA GLU A 92 -17.85 7.92 -23.05
C GLU A 92 -16.36 8.28 -22.98
N TYR A 93 -15.81 8.81 -24.08
CA TYR A 93 -14.42 9.26 -24.13
C TYR A 93 -14.12 10.38 -23.13
N LEU A 94 -14.93 11.45 -23.10
CA LEU A 94 -14.71 12.56 -22.18
C LEU A 94 -14.84 12.13 -20.72
N LEU A 95 -15.79 11.25 -20.42
CA LEU A 95 -15.98 10.70 -19.09
C LEU A 95 -14.78 9.86 -18.64
N HIS A 96 -14.24 9.02 -19.54
CA HIS A 96 -13.03 8.24 -19.29
C HIS A 96 -11.82 9.15 -19.00
N GLU A 97 -11.57 10.13 -19.86
CA GLU A 97 -10.44 11.06 -19.68
C GLU A 97 -10.58 11.91 -18.43
N HIS A 98 -11.79 12.39 -18.11
CA HIS A 98 -12.04 13.14 -16.87
C HIS A 98 -11.75 12.31 -15.61
N ARG A 99 -12.20 11.05 -15.58
CA ARG A 99 -11.92 10.12 -14.46
C ARG A 99 -10.43 9.82 -14.34
N LYS A 100 -9.75 9.61 -15.47
CA LYS A 100 -8.29 9.43 -15.53
C LYS A 100 -7.54 10.65 -14.99
N HIS A 101 -7.89 11.87 -15.42
CA HIS A 101 -7.30 13.11 -14.88
C HIS A 101 -7.59 13.26 -13.38
N SER A 102 -8.80 12.91 -12.94
CA SER A 102 -9.17 12.96 -11.51
C SER A 102 -8.34 12.01 -10.65
N ILE A 103 -8.09 10.80 -11.13
CA ILE A 103 -7.21 9.83 -10.47
C ILE A 103 -5.78 10.37 -10.43
N TYR A 104 -5.25 10.84 -11.56
CA TYR A 104 -3.89 11.40 -11.63
C TYR A 104 -3.70 12.60 -10.71
N TYR A 105 -4.70 13.48 -10.64
CA TYR A 105 -4.69 14.62 -9.73
C TYR A 105 -4.70 14.19 -8.25
N ALA A 106 -5.46 13.14 -7.90
CA ALA A 106 -5.52 12.65 -6.52
C ALA A 106 -4.17 12.11 -6.01
N PHE A 107 -3.34 11.61 -6.91
CA PHE A 107 -2.00 11.09 -6.58
C PHE A 107 -0.93 12.18 -6.45
N GLY A 108 -1.15 13.38 -7.00
CA GLY A 108 -0.40 14.61 -6.63
C GLY A 108 1.11 14.65 -6.93
N GLY A 109 1.67 13.70 -7.68
CA GLY A 109 3.12 13.62 -7.93
C GLY A 109 3.51 12.63 -9.04
N GLU A 110 4.79 12.24 -9.08
CA GLU A 110 5.25 11.18 -9.99
C GLU A 110 4.54 9.86 -9.66
N MET A 111 4.03 9.22 -10.70
CA MET A 111 3.31 7.96 -10.60
C MET A 111 4.02 6.88 -11.39
N ARG A 112 4.07 5.68 -10.82
CA ARG A 112 4.49 4.47 -11.52
C ARG A 112 3.34 3.49 -11.59
N LYS A 113 3.37 2.69 -12.65
CA LYS A 113 2.41 1.60 -12.86
C LYS A 113 3.15 0.30 -12.63
N CYS A 114 2.57 -0.60 -11.85
CA CYS A 114 3.08 -1.95 -11.72
C CYS A 114 3.32 -2.54 -13.12
N PRO A 115 4.53 -3.07 -13.42
CA PRO A 115 4.86 -3.56 -14.76
C PRO A 115 3.94 -4.70 -15.21
N LEU A 116 3.41 -5.47 -14.26
CA LEU A 116 2.50 -6.59 -14.51
C LEU A 116 1.02 -6.14 -14.56
N CYS A 117 0.44 -5.74 -13.43
CA CYS A 117 -1.02 -5.50 -13.31
C CYS A 117 -1.46 -4.06 -13.61
N LYS A 118 -0.52 -3.15 -13.89
CA LYS A 118 -0.76 -1.73 -14.18
C LYS A 118 -1.46 -0.92 -13.07
N ALA A 119 -1.58 -1.47 -11.86
CA ALA A 119 -1.99 -0.72 -10.69
C ALA A 119 -1.08 0.50 -10.48
N LEU A 120 -1.69 1.62 -10.08
CA LEU A 120 -1.03 2.92 -9.91
C LEU A 120 -0.43 3.03 -8.51
N TYR A 121 0.78 3.57 -8.44
CA TYR A 121 1.50 3.85 -7.21
C TYR A 121 2.04 5.28 -7.29
N THR A 122 2.04 5.96 -6.15
CA THR A 122 2.71 7.25 -5.96
C THR A 122 4.09 7.08 -5.38
N GLU A 123 4.94 8.08 -5.64
CA GLU A 123 6.26 8.13 -5.04
C GLU A 123 6.13 8.14 -3.51
N TYR A 124 6.80 7.18 -2.89
CA TYR A 124 7.03 7.19 -1.46
C TYR A 124 8.49 7.59 -1.27
N VAL A 125 8.71 8.78 -0.71
CA VAL A 125 10.06 9.35 -0.54
C VAL A 125 10.92 8.36 0.22
N GLY A 126 12.11 8.03 -0.33
CA GLY A 126 13.03 7.08 0.29
C GLY A 126 12.78 5.59 0.01
N CYS A 127 11.77 5.25 -0.81
CA CYS A 127 11.44 3.87 -1.17
C CYS A 127 11.53 3.65 -2.69
N ASN A 128 12.58 2.96 -3.12
CA ASN A 128 12.82 2.58 -4.51
C ASN A 128 12.49 1.11 -4.79
N PHE A 129 12.30 0.29 -3.75
CA PHE A 129 11.90 -1.10 -3.88
C PHE A 129 10.42 -1.27 -3.53
N VAL A 130 9.58 -1.42 -4.55
CA VAL A 130 8.12 -1.41 -4.40
C VAL A 130 7.57 -2.82 -4.61
N GLN A 131 6.65 -3.23 -3.72
CA GLN A 131 5.86 -4.44 -3.90
C GLN A 131 4.41 -4.08 -4.22
N CYS A 132 3.87 -4.71 -5.26
CA CYS A 132 2.48 -4.52 -5.65
C CYS A 132 1.52 -5.03 -4.56
N VAL A 133 0.56 -4.19 -4.15
CA VAL A 133 -0.45 -4.47 -3.11
C VAL A 133 -1.52 -5.47 -3.58
N ASN A 134 -1.74 -5.59 -4.88
CA ASN A 134 -2.65 -6.60 -5.42
C ASN A 134 -2.14 -8.00 -5.06
N VAL A 135 -2.86 -8.68 -4.17
CA VAL A 135 -2.53 -10.00 -3.60
C VAL A 135 -2.34 -11.08 -4.68
N ARG A 136 -3.00 -10.96 -5.83
CA ARG A 136 -2.82 -11.89 -6.96
C ARG A 136 -1.57 -11.60 -7.78
N CYS A 137 -1.10 -10.36 -7.77
CA CYS A 137 0.05 -9.91 -8.54
C CYS A 137 1.34 -10.06 -7.74
N MET A 138 1.42 -9.40 -6.57
CA MET A 138 2.57 -9.37 -5.64
C MET A 138 3.93 -9.08 -6.30
N GLN A 139 3.94 -8.62 -7.55
CA GLN A 139 5.13 -8.30 -8.32
C GLN A 139 5.91 -7.20 -7.62
N ARG A 140 7.20 -7.45 -7.41
CA ARG A 140 8.16 -6.48 -6.91
C ARG A 140 8.84 -5.79 -8.09
N PHE A 141 9.08 -4.50 -7.99
CA PHE A 141 9.67 -3.70 -9.06
C PHE A 141 10.43 -2.48 -8.50
N CYS A 142 11.32 -1.94 -9.33
CA CYS A 142 12.09 -0.75 -9.00
C CYS A 142 11.31 0.52 -9.36
N TRP A 143 11.24 1.49 -8.45
CA TRP A 143 10.55 2.76 -8.69
C TRP A 143 11.21 3.61 -9.79
N ILE A 144 12.56 3.58 -9.86
CA ILE A 144 13.35 4.44 -10.74
C ILE A 144 13.21 3.99 -12.21
N CYS A 145 13.48 2.72 -12.49
CA CYS A 145 13.46 2.18 -13.86
C CYS A 145 12.14 1.49 -14.23
N ASN A 146 11.25 1.25 -13.27
CA ASN A 146 9.98 0.53 -13.44
C ASN A 146 10.11 -0.92 -13.93
N GLU A 147 11.29 -1.53 -13.79
CA GLU A 147 11.54 -2.93 -14.13
C GLU A 147 11.14 -3.89 -12.99
N PRO A 148 10.65 -5.09 -13.31
CA PRO A 148 10.37 -6.12 -12.32
C PRO A 148 11.67 -6.60 -11.65
N THR A 149 11.64 -6.75 -10.33
CA THR A 149 12.81 -7.16 -9.53
C THR A 149 12.43 -8.28 -8.57
N GLU A 150 13.07 -9.45 -8.67
CA GLU A 150 12.81 -10.55 -7.74
C GLU A 150 13.65 -10.45 -6.46
N SER A 151 14.82 -9.82 -6.57
CA SER A 151 15.81 -9.70 -5.50
C SER A 151 16.43 -8.30 -5.44
N LEU A 152 17.14 -8.03 -4.35
CA LEU A 152 17.87 -6.76 -4.12
C LEU A 152 19.08 -6.59 -5.06
N GLN A 153 19.42 -7.61 -5.84
CA GLN A 153 20.58 -7.60 -6.73
C GLN A 153 20.49 -6.51 -7.80
N HIS A 154 19.28 -6.13 -8.21
CA HIS A 154 19.04 -5.02 -9.14
C HIS A 154 19.66 -3.69 -8.64
N PHE A 155 19.68 -3.49 -7.32
CA PHE A 155 20.17 -2.24 -6.70
C PHE A 155 21.66 -2.26 -6.35
N ALA A 156 22.37 -3.34 -6.67
CA ALA A 156 23.83 -3.40 -6.55
C ALA A 156 24.53 -2.66 -7.72
N GLY A 157 23.78 -2.23 -8.74
CA GLY A 157 24.29 -1.48 -9.89
C GLY A 157 24.53 0.01 -9.62
N ARG A 158 25.01 0.73 -10.64
CA ARG A 158 25.30 2.17 -10.52
C ARG A 158 24.07 3.07 -10.69
N GLU A 159 23.09 2.64 -11.48
CA GLU A 159 21.96 3.48 -11.90
C GLU A 159 20.79 3.46 -10.91
N CYS A 160 20.41 2.29 -10.40
CA CYS A 160 19.34 2.13 -9.42
C CYS A 160 19.93 1.84 -8.04
N LYS A 161 19.56 2.64 -7.03
CA LYS A 161 20.04 2.49 -5.64
C LYS A 161 18.87 2.28 -4.68
N LEU A 162 19.08 1.46 -3.65
CA LEU A 162 18.12 1.33 -2.57
C LEU A 162 18.00 2.66 -1.82
N GLY A 163 16.78 3.04 -1.48
CA GLY A 163 16.56 4.13 -0.54
C GLY A 163 16.85 3.67 0.89
N TRP A 164 17.07 4.65 1.77
CA TRP A 164 17.31 4.36 3.19
C TRP A 164 16.11 3.65 3.82
N ASP A 165 14.88 4.04 3.48
CA ASP A 165 13.68 3.41 4.02
C ASP A 165 13.50 1.98 3.53
N ASP A 166 13.96 1.64 2.32
CA ASP A 166 13.99 0.25 1.85
C ASP A 166 14.88 -0.62 2.74
N LEU A 167 16.11 -0.14 3.03
CA LEU A 167 17.04 -0.82 3.92
C LEU A 167 16.47 -0.97 5.33
N PHE A 168 15.82 0.07 5.86
CA PHE A 168 15.17 0.02 7.17
C PHE A 168 13.97 -0.95 7.21
N LYS A 169 13.20 -1.08 6.13
CA LYS A 169 12.13 -2.08 6.01
C LYS A 169 12.67 -3.50 6.00
N ILE A 170 13.77 -3.74 5.29
CA ILE A 170 14.42 -5.07 5.21
C ILE A 170 15.06 -5.43 6.56
N CYS A 171 15.65 -4.46 7.25
CA CYS A 171 16.33 -4.65 8.52
C CYS A 171 15.39 -4.53 9.74
N PHE A 172 14.23 -5.20 9.68
CA PHE A 172 13.24 -5.17 10.77
C PHE A 172 13.82 -5.53 12.14
N ILE A 173 14.73 -6.53 12.19
CA ILE A 173 15.37 -6.96 13.44
C ILE A 173 16.21 -5.83 14.04
N LEU A 174 17.00 -5.12 13.22
CA LEU A 174 17.81 -3.99 13.69
C LEU A 174 16.92 -2.84 14.17
N LYS A 175 15.80 -2.57 13.47
CA LYS A 175 14.79 -1.59 13.91
C LYS A 175 14.19 -2.00 15.26
N PHE A 176 13.76 -3.24 15.40
CA PHE A 176 13.22 -3.77 16.65
C PHE A 176 14.22 -3.61 17.80
N LEU A 177 15.48 -3.98 17.60
CA LEU A 177 16.54 -3.80 18.60
C LEU A 177 16.82 -2.32 18.91
N ALA A 178 16.79 -1.44 17.91
CA ALA A 178 17.07 -0.02 18.06
C ALA A 178 15.97 0.74 18.81
N PHE A 179 14.70 0.41 18.58
CA PHE A 179 13.56 1.18 19.10
C PHE A 179 12.81 0.53 20.28
N THR A 180 13.07 -0.74 20.59
CA THR A 180 12.47 -1.38 21.78
C THR A 180 13.20 -0.98 23.06
N GLU A 181 12.45 -0.74 24.14
CA GLU A 181 13.01 -0.44 25.45
C GLU A 181 13.89 -1.58 25.99
N GLY A 182 14.95 -1.23 26.72
CA GLY A 182 15.90 -2.22 27.26
C GLY A 182 15.23 -3.26 28.18
N CYS A 183 14.29 -2.83 29.02
CA CYS A 183 13.55 -3.73 29.92
C CYS A 183 12.73 -4.77 29.15
N LEU A 184 12.08 -4.38 28.07
CA LEU A 184 11.33 -5.29 27.20
C LEU A 184 12.27 -6.29 26.52
N LEU A 185 13.43 -5.83 26.01
CA LEU A 185 14.43 -6.72 25.43
C LEU A 185 14.94 -7.75 26.45
N LEU A 186 15.12 -7.37 27.72
CA LEU A 186 15.51 -8.30 28.79
C LEU A 186 14.47 -9.39 29.03
N ILE A 187 13.18 -9.06 28.99
CA ILE A 187 12.09 -10.04 29.13
C ILE A 187 12.16 -11.09 28.01
N PHE A 188 12.54 -10.69 26.79
CA PHE A 188 12.67 -11.59 25.65
C PHE A 188 13.98 -12.39 25.61
N VAL A 189 14.98 -12.09 26.43
CA VAL A 189 16.28 -12.80 26.44
C VAL A 189 16.11 -14.32 26.53
N PRO A 190 15.33 -14.89 27.47
CA PRO A 190 15.19 -16.34 27.58
C PRO A 190 14.61 -16.97 26.31
N ALA A 191 13.63 -16.31 25.69
CA ALA A 191 13.02 -16.77 24.44
C ALA A 191 13.99 -16.72 23.27
N VAL A 192 14.72 -15.60 23.10
CA VAL A 192 15.70 -15.41 22.03
C VAL A 192 16.88 -16.38 22.19
N SER A 193 17.42 -16.52 23.40
CA SER A 193 18.50 -17.46 23.69
C SER A 193 18.06 -18.91 23.47
N THR A 194 16.88 -19.30 23.91
CA THR A 194 16.35 -20.66 23.65
C THR A 194 16.19 -20.91 22.15
N THR A 195 15.70 -19.91 21.41
CA THR A 195 15.58 -19.99 19.95
C THR A 195 16.94 -20.20 19.28
N LEU A 196 17.95 -19.43 19.66
CA LEU A 196 19.27 -19.51 19.05
C LEU A 196 20.03 -20.79 19.44
N PHE A 197 19.96 -21.20 20.71
CA PHE A 197 20.73 -22.35 21.22
C PHE A 197 20.10 -23.70 20.91
N TYR A 198 18.77 -23.80 20.94
CA TYR A 198 18.08 -25.07 20.75
C TYR A 198 17.55 -25.20 19.32
N PHE A 199 16.75 -24.23 18.89
CA PHE A 199 16.11 -24.30 17.57
C PHE A 199 17.08 -23.98 16.43
N GLY A 200 18.12 -23.17 16.65
CA GLY A 200 19.15 -22.88 15.65
C GLY A 200 19.88 -24.14 15.15
N PRO A 201 20.55 -24.91 16.02
CA PRO A 201 21.20 -26.17 15.62
C PRO A 201 20.22 -27.21 15.07
N LEU A 202 19.02 -27.30 15.63
CA LEU A 202 17.97 -28.19 15.12
C LEU A 202 17.56 -27.82 13.68
N PHE A 203 17.43 -26.52 13.41
CA PHE A 203 17.15 -26.02 12.07
C PHE A 203 18.26 -26.37 11.10
N VAL A 204 19.54 -26.21 11.48
CA VAL A 204 20.69 -26.63 10.64
C VAL A 204 20.65 -28.13 10.36
N LEU A 205 20.37 -28.94 11.39
CA LEU A 205 20.29 -30.40 11.30
C LEU A 205 19.20 -30.88 10.33
N ILE A 206 18.10 -30.14 10.19
CA ILE A 206 16.99 -30.50 9.30
C ILE A 206 17.15 -29.85 7.91
N ALA A 207 17.46 -28.56 7.86
CA ALA A 207 17.48 -27.77 6.64
C ALA A 207 18.65 -28.13 5.73
N LEU A 208 19.85 -28.38 6.29
CA LEU A 208 21.03 -28.70 5.48
C LEU A 208 20.85 -30.02 4.71
N PRO A 209 20.44 -31.14 5.34
CA PRO A 209 20.16 -32.38 4.62
C PRO A 209 19.05 -32.23 3.58
N TYR A 210 18.00 -31.47 3.89
CA TYR A 210 16.92 -31.20 2.95
C TYR A 210 17.41 -30.47 1.68
N GLN A 211 18.20 -29.40 1.84
CA GLN A 211 18.73 -28.63 0.70
C GLN A 211 19.73 -29.44 -0.13
N VAL A 212 20.61 -30.20 0.52
CA VAL A 212 21.55 -31.08 -0.17
C VAL A 212 20.80 -32.15 -0.98
N LEU A 213 19.74 -32.73 -0.42
CA LEU A 213 18.91 -33.70 -1.13
C LEU A 213 18.17 -33.09 -2.34
N LEU A 214 17.65 -31.87 -2.23
CA LEU A 214 17.05 -31.17 -3.36
C LEU A 214 18.07 -30.97 -4.49
N LEU A 215 19.27 -30.52 -4.15
CA LEU A 215 20.33 -30.31 -5.13
C LEU A 215 20.76 -31.61 -5.82
N ILE A 216 20.88 -32.70 -5.06
CA ILE A 216 21.16 -34.05 -5.61
C ILE A 216 20.01 -34.51 -6.53
N ARG A 217 18.76 -34.32 -6.13
CA ARG A 217 17.58 -34.67 -6.94
C ARG A 217 17.55 -33.91 -8.27
N ASP A 218 17.83 -32.61 -8.24
CA ASP A 218 17.85 -31.77 -9.44
C ASP A 218 19.04 -32.10 -10.35
N CYS A 219 20.19 -32.49 -9.78
CA CYS A 219 21.32 -32.99 -10.54
C CYS A 219 20.97 -34.31 -11.26
N MET A 220 20.42 -35.30 -10.53
CA MET A 220 20.05 -36.60 -11.12
C MET A 220 18.95 -36.50 -12.18
N ARG A 221 17.98 -35.59 -11.99
CA ARG A 221 16.94 -35.30 -13.01
C ARG A 221 17.55 -34.71 -14.28
N ARG A 222 18.51 -33.78 -14.16
CA ARG A 222 19.25 -33.23 -15.31
C ARG A 222 20.07 -34.29 -16.05
N MET A 223 20.53 -35.33 -15.36
CA MET A 223 21.23 -36.48 -15.95
C MET A 223 20.29 -37.52 -16.58
N GLY A 224 18.98 -37.26 -16.64
CA GLY A 224 18.01 -38.16 -17.28
C GLY A 224 17.72 -39.46 -16.52
N LYS A 225 17.97 -39.51 -15.20
CA LYS A 225 17.68 -40.71 -14.38
C LYS A 225 16.17 -40.87 -14.15
N SER A 226 15.71 -42.11 -14.08
CA SER A 226 14.30 -42.41 -13.82
C SER A 226 13.84 -41.88 -12.44
N PRO A 227 12.58 -41.41 -12.29
CA PRO A 227 12.08 -40.87 -11.02
C PRO A 227 12.18 -41.83 -9.83
N LEU A 228 12.07 -43.13 -10.10
CA LEU A 228 12.16 -44.21 -9.12
C LEU A 228 13.60 -44.33 -8.58
N THR A 229 14.59 -44.33 -9.49
CA THR A 229 16.01 -44.33 -9.12
C THR A 229 16.38 -43.09 -8.30
N VAL A 230 15.87 -41.91 -8.68
CA VAL A 230 16.11 -40.67 -7.93
C VAL A 230 15.57 -40.75 -6.51
N THR A 231 14.39 -41.33 -6.34
CA THR A 231 13.74 -41.43 -5.02
C THR A 231 14.44 -42.44 -4.12
N ILE A 232 14.80 -43.62 -4.64
CA ILE A 232 15.52 -44.65 -3.88
C ILE A 232 16.88 -44.10 -3.40
N THR A 233 17.65 -43.47 -4.30
CA THR A 233 18.95 -42.89 -3.94
C THR A 233 18.81 -41.80 -2.88
N ALA A 234 17.80 -40.94 -2.97
CA ALA A 234 17.56 -39.90 -1.98
C ALA A 234 17.22 -40.46 -0.58
N VAL A 235 16.42 -41.53 -0.52
CA VAL A 235 16.06 -42.19 0.75
C VAL A 235 17.28 -42.86 1.38
N LEU A 236 18.12 -43.53 0.59
CA LEU A 236 19.34 -44.17 1.09
C LEU A 236 20.40 -43.17 1.56
N LEU A 237 20.52 -42.02 0.89
CA LEU A 237 21.48 -40.98 1.25
C LEU A 237 21.05 -40.12 2.44
N TYR A 238 19.75 -40.00 2.71
CA TYR A 238 19.23 -39.17 3.80
C TYR A 238 19.89 -39.45 5.16
N PRO A 239 19.96 -40.68 5.69
CA PRO A 239 20.58 -40.94 7.00
C PRO A 239 22.08 -40.60 7.01
N ILE A 240 22.78 -40.80 5.89
CA ILE A 240 24.21 -40.48 5.76
C ILE A 240 24.41 -38.97 5.82
N ILE A 241 23.60 -38.20 5.09
CA ILE A 241 23.66 -36.73 5.08
C ILE A 241 23.23 -36.16 6.43
N MET A 242 22.22 -36.74 7.08
CA MET A 242 21.80 -36.37 8.44
C MET A 242 22.97 -36.54 9.42
N LEU A 243 23.66 -37.69 9.42
CA LEU A 243 24.82 -37.93 10.28
C LEU A 243 25.96 -36.95 9.98
N ALA A 244 26.22 -36.68 8.70
CA ALA A 244 27.22 -35.71 8.28
C ALA A 244 26.87 -34.26 8.67
N SER A 245 25.59 -33.94 8.88
CA SER A 245 25.14 -32.60 9.29
C SER A 245 25.32 -32.31 10.80
N VAL A 246 25.48 -33.33 11.63
CA VAL A 246 25.69 -33.20 13.09
C VAL A 246 26.87 -32.27 13.44
N PRO A 247 28.09 -32.43 12.88
CA PRO A 247 29.19 -31.51 13.17
C PRO A 247 28.91 -30.07 12.72
N PHE A 248 28.12 -29.86 11.67
CA PHE A 248 27.70 -28.52 11.25
C PHE A 248 26.65 -27.91 12.20
N ALA A 249 25.73 -28.73 12.71
CA ALA A 249 24.78 -28.29 13.74
C ALA A 249 25.52 -27.89 15.04
N VAL A 250 26.48 -28.70 15.48
CA VAL A 250 27.34 -28.34 16.62
C VAL A 250 28.19 -27.10 16.31
N GLY A 251 28.79 -27.04 15.13
CA GLY A 251 29.58 -25.90 14.67
C GLY A 251 28.77 -24.60 14.56
N SER A 252 27.46 -24.68 14.29
CA SER A 252 26.58 -23.51 14.24
C SER A 252 26.47 -22.77 15.58
N LEU A 253 26.73 -23.46 16.70
CA LEU A 253 26.80 -22.83 18.03
C LEU A 253 27.91 -21.78 18.11
N LEU A 254 29.00 -21.91 17.33
CA LEU A 254 30.04 -20.89 17.25
C LEU A 254 29.52 -19.54 16.74
N PHE A 255 28.42 -19.53 15.97
CA PHE A 255 27.76 -18.31 15.50
C PHE A 255 26.62 -17.87 16.42
N PHE A 256 25.83 -18.83 16.93
CA PHE A 256 24.69 -18.51 17.78
C PHE A 256 25.08 -18.02 19.19
N ILE A 257 26.19 -18.51 19.76
CA ILE A 257 26.72 -18.03 21.04
C ILE A 257 27.03 -16.52 20.97
N PRO A 258 27.88 -16.02 20.05
CA PRO A 258 28.12 -14.58 19.91
C PRO A 258 26.87 -13.75 19.63
N MET A 259 25.91 -14.26 18.84
CA MET A 259 24.67 -13.53 18.57
C MET A 259 23.81 -13.38 19.82
N SER A 260 23.68 -14.44 20.63
CA SER A 260 22.94 -14.37 21.89
C SER A 260 23.64 -13.44 22.90
N THR A 261 24.97 -13.45 22.98
CA THR A 261 25.71 -12.56 23.88
C THR A 261 25.62 -11.11 23.43
N ALA A 262 25.67 -10.85 22.12
CA ALA A 262 25.47 -9.51 21.56
C ALA A 262 24.05 -8.99 21.86
N TYR A 263 23.01 -9.82 21.68
CA TYR A 263 21.63 -9.45 22.04
C TYR A 263 21.52 -9.07 23.53
N PHE A 264 22.08 -9.90 24.41
CA PHE A 264 22.08 -9.66 25.85
C PHE A 264 22.85 -8.38 26.23
N ALA A 265 24.01 -8.15 25.63
CA ALA A 265 24.79 -6.94 25.84
C ALA A 265 24.03 -5.69 25.40
N ILE A 266 23.35 -5.72 24.24
CA ILE A 266 22.49 -4.63 23.78
C ILE A 266 21.35 -4.38 24.78
N ALA A 267 20.68 -5.43 25.26
CA ALA A 267 19.60 -5.30 26.23
C ALA A 267 20.08 -4.62 27.53
N ILE A 268 21.25 -5.00 28.06
CA ILE A 268 21.85 -4.38 29.25
C ILE A 268 22.23 -2.92 28.98
N ILE A 269 22.93 -2.64 27.88
CA ILE A 269 23.38 -1.28 27.53
C ILE A 269 22.17 -0.34 27.43
N LYS A 270 21.05 -0.82 26.86
CA LYS A 270 19.81 -0.04 26.75
C LYS A 270 19.06 0.16 28.06
N CYS A 271 19.39 -0.58 29.12
CA CYS A 271 18.87 -0.33 30.46
C CYS A 271 19.61 0.79 31.19
N ILE A 272 20.77 1.24 30.68
CA ILE A 272 21.51 2.36 31.25
C ILE A 272 20.74 3.65 30.98
N PRO A 273 20.36 4.45 32.01
CA PRO A 273 19.52 5.64 31.83
C PRO A 273 20.09 6.65 30.83
N ALA A 274 21.42 6.84 30.82
CA ALA A 274 22.08 7.74 29.87
C ALA A 274 21.93 7.28 28.41
N PHE A 275 22.00 5.97 28.16
CA PHE A 275 21.85 5.40 26.81
C PHE A 275 20.38 5.33 26.38
N SER A 276 19.48 4.98 27.30
CA SER A 276 18.03 5.07 27.07
C SER A 276 17.65 6.50 26.68
N LYS A 277 18.14 7.51 27.40
CA LYS A 277 17.90 8.92 27.09
C LYS A 277 18.55 9.36 25.78
N ALA A 278 19.73 8.84 25.43
CA ALA A 278 20.34 9.11 24.12
C ALA A 278 19.54 8.48 22.96
N CYS A 279 19.00 7.27 23.15
CA CYS A 279 18.07 6.65 22.21
C CYS A 279 16.74 7.41 22.13
N ASP A 280 16.21 7.90 23.27
CA ASP A 280 15.01 8.74 23.32
C ASP A 280 15.26 10.07 22.61
N VAL A 281 16.45 10.66 22.75
CA VAL A 281 16.84 11.89 22.04
C VAL A 281 17.04 11.63 20.55
N LEU A 282 17.64 10.51 20.14
CA LEU A 282 17.71 10.09 18.74
C LEU A 282 16.31 9.82 18.16
N TYR A 283 15.42 9.26 18.97
CA TYR A 283 14.00 9.09 18.63
C TYR A 283 13.29 10.44 18.52
N LEU A 284 13.58 11.40 19.40
CA LEU A 284 13.03 12.75 19.35
C LEU A 284 13.57 13.55 18.16
N ILE A 285 14.84 13.34 17.80
CA ILE A 285 15.49 13.93 16.61
C ILE A 285 14.94 13.29 15.34
N SER A 286 14.73 11.96 15.30
CA SER A 286 14.08 11.30 14.16
C SER A 286 12.61 11.69 14.03
N MET A 287 11.89 11.83 15.14
CA MET A 287 10.53 12.36 15.20
C MET A 287 10.46 13.83 14.77
N ALA A 288 11.40 14.66 15.23
CA ALA A 288 11.48 16.07 14.85
C ALA A 288 11.89 16.24 13.37
N ALA A 289 12.76 15.37 12.85
CA ALA A 289 13.06 15.30 11.42
C ALA A 289 11.82 14.92 10.60
N GLY A 290 10.90 14.11 11.15
CA GLY A 290 9.58 13.85 10.58
C GLY A 290 8.69 15.09 10.48
N CYS A 291 8.78 16.02 11.45
CA CYS A 291 8.03 17.29 11.44
C CYS A 291 8.49 18.30 10.38
N PHE A 292 9.66 18.12 9.75
CA PHE A 292 10.17 18.98 8.67
C PHE A 292 9.77 18.51 7.25
N GLY A 293 8.78 17.62 7.13
CA GLY A 293 8.16 17.31 5.83
C GLY A 293 8.25 15.85 5.35
N LEU A 294 8.30 14.88 6.25
CA LEU A 294 8.09 13.46 5.94
C LEU A 294 6.81 12.97 6.61
N ASP A 295 5.68 13.39 6.05
CA ASP A 295 4.30 13.22 6.58
C ASP A 295 3.83 11.76 6.68
N GLN A 296 4.65 10.78 6.28
CA GLN A 296 4.26 9.38 6.10
C GLN A 296 4.66 8.44 7.25
N TRP A 297 5.46 8.89 8.23
CA TRP A 297 5.80 8.08 9.40
C TRP A 297 4.64 7.97 10.40
N ARG A 298 3.80 9.02 10.46
CA ARG A 298 2.61 9.09 11.32
C ARG A 298 1.52 8.12 10.86
N THR A 299 1.32 7.97 9.55
CA THR A 299 0.37 7.01 8.98
C THR A 299 0.77 5.57 9.26
N VAL A 300 2.06 5.21 9.14
CA VAL A 300 2.52 3.84 9.44
C VAL A 300 2.36 3.48 10.93
N LEU A 301 2.60 4.42 11.85
CA LEU A 301 2.37 4.19 13.28
C LEU A 301 0.88 4.16 13.62
N GLN A 302 0.08 5.02 13.01
CA GLN A 302 -1.37 5.07 13.20
C GLN A 302 -2.05 3.81 12.64
N GLU A 303 -1.65 3.33 11.46
CA GLU A 303 -2.13 2.07 10.85
C GLU A 303 -1.71 0.85 11.69
N ASN A 304 -0.49 0.81 12.25
CA ASN A 304 -0.07 -0.27 13.15
C ASN A 304 -0.78 -0.21 14.52
N TYR A 305 -1.10 0.98 15.01
CA TYR A 305 -1.89 1.15 16.24
C TYR A 305 -3.35 0.73 16.03
N GLU A 306 -3.96 1.11 14.90
CA GLU A 306 -5.32 0.72 14.51
C GLU A 306 -5.42 -0.79 14.16
N ALA A 307 -4.37 -1.39 13.59
CA ALA A 307 -4.26 -2.84 13.39
C ALA A 307 -4.15 -3.64 14.72
N ASN A 308 -3.51 -3.07 15.74
CA ASN A 308 -3.43 -3.68 17.07
C ASN A 308 -4.70 -3.49 17.92
N LEU A 309 -5.51 -2.48 17.62
CA LEU A 309 -6.86 -2.32 18.21
C LEU A 309 -7.90 -3.22 17.54
N SER A 310 -7.76 -3.48 16.24
CA SER A 310 -8.66 -4.40 15.51
C SER A 310 -8.36 -5.88 15.79
N SER A 311 -7.14 -6.24 16.20
CA SER A 311 -6.81 -7.61 16.65
C SER A 311 -7.44 -7.99 18.00
N SER A 312 -7.98 -7.02 18.75
CA SER A 312 -8.77 -7.25 19.97
C SER A 312 -10.29 -7.28 19.72
N THR A 313 -10.72 -7.10 18.46
CA THR A 313 -12.14 -7.16 18.07
C THR A 313 -12.35 -8.31 17.09
N LEU A 314 -12.68 -9.49 17.60
CA LEU A 314 -13.04 -10.65 16.79
C LEU A 314 -14.37 -10.38 16.06
N HIS A 315 -14.28 -10.03 14.78
CA HIS A 315 -15.43 -9.98 13.88
C HIS A 315 -15.72 -11.38 13.33
N PHE A 316 -16.78 -12.03 13.80
CA PHE A 316 -17.33 -13.20 13.15
C PHE A 316 -18.15 -12.76 11.93
N TYR A 317 -17.68 -13.10 10.74
CA TYR A 317 -18.47 -13.00 9.51
C TYR A 317 -19.39 -14.22 9.45
N CYS A 318 -20.71 -14.01 9.56
CA CYS A 318 -21.69 -14.99 9.15
C CYS A 318 -22.17 -14.59 7.75
N ASP A 319 -21.97 -15.49 6.81
CA ASP A 319 -22.39 -15.36 5.42
C ASP A 319 -23.89 -15.62 5.37
N ASP A 320 -24.69 -14.55 5.55
CA ASP A 320 -26.04 -14.43 5.01
C ASP A 320 -26.56 -13.01 5.30
N GLY A 321 -26.94 -12.31 4.23
CA GLY A 321 -27.29 -10.90 4.26
C GLY A 321 -28.43 -10.56 5.21
N GLN A 322 -28.29 -9.40 5.87
CA GLN A 322 -29.30 -8.68 6.65
C GLN A 322 -29.47 -9.12 8.12
N THR A 323 -28.53 -8.72 8.99
CA THR A 323 -28.79 -8.03 10.28
C THR A 323 -27.47 -7.73 11.00
N PHE A 324 -27.29 -6.49 11.48
CA PHE A 324 -26.17 -6.09 12.32
C PHE A 324 -26.55 -6.29 13.79
N ILE A 325 -25.89 -7.21 14.50
CA ILE A 325 -25.93 -7.26 15.96
C ILE A 325 -24.51 -7.00 16.46
N SER A 326 -24.26 -5.79 16.98
CA SER A 326 -23.03 -5.48 17.69
C SER A 326 -23.15 -5.92 19.14
N VAL A 327 -22.51 -7.01 19.54
CA VAL A 327 -22.35 -7.36 20.96
C VAL A 327 -21.03 -6.80 21.44
N ARG A 328 -21.09 -5.81 22.34
CA ARG A 328 -19.95 -5.20 23.00
C ARG A 328 -19.67 -5.99 24.28
N ILE A 329 -18.68 -6.89 24.28
CA ILE A 329 -18.21 -7.52 25.52
C ILE A 329 -17.25 -6.53 26.17
N VAL A 330 -17.74 -5.80 27.17
CA VAL A 330 -16.92 -4.97 28.04
C VAL A 330 -16.28 -5.91 29.07
N LEU A 331 -14.97 -6.14 28.95
CA LEU A 331 -14.20 -6.68 30.07
C LEU A 331 -13.83 -5.51 30.98
N GLU A 332 -14.66 -5.27 31.99
CA GLU A 332 -14.26 -4.50 33.16
C GLU A 332 -13.20 -5.30 33.92
N THR A 333 -11.93 -4.92 33.79
CA THR A 333 -10.92 -5.28 34.77
C THR A 333 -10.98 -4.27 35.90
N SER A 334 -11.80 -4.58 36.90
CA SER A 334 -11.70 -3.99 38.24
C SER A 334 -10.50 -4.61 38.98
N LEU A 335 -9.40 -3.87 39.10
CA LEU A 335 -8.50 -3.77 40.26
C LEU A 335 -7.28 -2.90 39.94
#